data_AF-A0AAW9A4N0-F1
#
_entry.id   AF-A0AAW9A4N0-F1
#
_cell.length_a   1.000
_cell.length_b   1.000
_cell.length_c   1.000
_cell.angle_alpha   90.00
_cell.angle_beta   90.00
_cell.angle_gamma   90.00
#
_symmetry.space_group_name_H-M   'P 1'
#
loop_
_entity.id
_entity.type
_entity.pdbx_description
1 polymer ?
#
loop_
_entity_poly.entity_id
_entity_poly.type
_entity_poly.pdbx_seq_one_letter_code
_entity_poly.pdbx_strand_id
1 'polypeptide(L)'
;MGESKVHLNGWMDDYLTNQNRFVWTPYMAFMKEQRETNEHLVIVVNRLEQVCGRLLDIVSRQQNSHRNRYFQLRDRIWEVQEKLHSDSVKQDTIREELGKQGEAVFRLRKSLQNHRMSMRQFTVNQFDDMHVILDMLDRIESDNAKVIGKLEAQEIQQLQEAESVEKSIEKILHAKKSIGRLLSKLPPTYPIQQIVVEGSVIPVINLLNVDEKKGFAFFTADTGVVTVAIDKLDAIQW
;
A
#
# COMPACT_ATOMS: atom_id res chain seq x y z
N MET A 1 56.79 -93.59 -32.82
CA MET A 1 56.64 -94.83 -33.62
C MET A 1 56.07 -94.42 -34.97
N GLY A 2 56.70 -94.60 -36.12
CA GLY A 2 57.97 -95.26 -36.44
C GLY A 2 58.81 -94.38 -37.38
N GLU A 3 60.12 -94.37 -37.12
CA GLU A 3 61.12 -93.74 -37.98
C GLU A 3 61.38 -94.66 -39.18
N SER A 4 61.09 -94.18 -40.38
CA SER A 4 61.51 -94.84 -41.62
C SER A 4 62.99 -94.55 -41.83
N LYS A 5 63.85 -95.45 -41.34
CA LYS A 5 65.27 -95.50 -41.69
C LYS A 5 65.40 -96.10 -43.07
N VAL A 6 65.32 -95.26 -44.10
CA VAL A 6 65.76 -95.63 -45.44
C VAL A 6 67.29 -95.66 -45.42
N HIS A 7 67.84 -96.83 -45.13
CA HIS A 7 69.26 -97.12 -45.33
C HIS A 7 69.53 -97.21 -46.84
N LEU A 8 69.97 -96.10 -47.45
CA LEU A 8 70.67 -96.12 -48.74
C LEU A 8 72.14 -96.49 -48.50
N ASN A 9 72.39 -97.71 -48.05
CA ASN A 9 73.74 -98.25 -47.96
C ASN A 9 73.97 -99.27 -49.08
N GLY A 10 74.89 -98.91 -49.97
CA GLY A 10 75.82 -99.88 -50.56
C GLY A 10 75.40 -100.55 -51.86
N TRP A 11 75.08 -99.79 -52.92
CA TRP A 11 75.06 -100.32 -54.28
C TRP A 11 75.66 -99.28 -55.24
N MET A 12 76.99 -99.10 -55.24
CA MET A 12 77.70 -98.39 -56.31
C MET A 12 79.24 -98.55 -56.23
N ASP A 13 79.75 -99.75 -55.93
CA ASP A 13 81.21 -100.01 -56.09
C ASP A 13 81.59 -100.85 -57.31
N ASP A 14 80.61 -101.29 -58.11
CA ASP A 14 80.89 -102.07 -59.32
C ASP A 14 80.50 -101.32 -60.61
N TYR A 15 81.54 -101.04 -61.41
CA TYR A 15 81.56 -100.57 -62.81
C TYR A 15 81.37 -99.07 -63.09
N LEU A 16 82.46 -98.32 -62.92
CA LEU A 16 82.74 -97.08 -63.65
C LEU A 16 83.14 -97.39 -65.11
N THR A 17 82.17 -97.70 -65.97
CA THR A 17 82.36 -97.51 -67.42
C THR A 17 82.09 -96.03 -67.77
N ASN A 18 82.75 -95.51 -68.82
CA ASN A 18 82.57 -94.12 -69.26
C ASN A 18 81.09 -93.77 -69.57
N GLN A 19 80.26 -94.75 -69.93
CA GLN A 19 78.82 -94.58 -70.14
C GLN A 19 78.03 -94.38 -68.84
N ASN A 20 78.33 -95.12 -67.76
CA ASN A 20 77.71 -94.91 -66.45
C ASN A 20 78.06 -93.53 -65.90
N ARG A 21 79.30 -93.08 -66.10
CA ARG A 21 79.71 -91.73 -65.72
C ARG A 21 78.92 -90.64 -66.48
N PHE A 22 78.54 -90.88 -67.73
CA PHE A 22 77.78 -89.90 -68.54
C PHE A 22 76.31 -89.77 -68.10
N VAL A 23 75.69 -90.85 -67.62
CA VAL A 23 74.26 -90.86 -67.20
C VAL A 23 74.08 -90.51 -65.73
N TRP A 24 74.99 -90.95 -64.85
CA TRP A 24 74.86 -90.75 -63.40
C TRP A 24 75.35 -89.39 -62.92
N THR A 25 76.31 -88.75 -63.61
CA THR A 25 76.81 -87.43 -63.20
C THR A 25 75.74 -86.32 -63.33
N PRO A 26 74.96 -86.24 -64.42
CA PRO A 26 73.84 -85.30 -64.52
C PRO A 26 72.72 -85.59 -63.50
N TYR A 27 72.40 -86.87 -63.27
CA TYR A 27 71.38 -87.24 -62.28
C TYR A 27 71.81 -86.88 -60.84
N MET A 28 73.05 -87.17 -60.47
CA MET A 28 73.59 -86.79 -59.15
C MET A 28 73.68 -85.27 -58.98
N ALA A 29 74.03 -84.53 -60.04
CA ALA A 29 74.01 -83.06 -60.03
C ALA A 29 72.58 -82.53 -59.82
N PHE A 30 71.59 -83.08 -60.54
CA PHE A 30 70.17 -82.75 -60.34
C PHE A 30 69.70 -83.06 -58.91
N MET A 31 70.03 -84.25 -58.37
CA MET A 31 69.64 -84.63 -57.01
C MET A 31 70.31 -83.76 -55.92
N LYS A 32 71.51 -83.22 -56.20
CA LYS A 32 72.17 -82.25 -55.34
C LYS A 32 71.48 -80.90 -55.39
N GLU A 33 71.19 -80.39 -56.59
CA GLU A 33 70.43 -79.15 -56.79
C GLU A 33 69.04 -79.21 -56.14
N GLN A 34 68.32 -80.33 -56.29
CA GLN A 34 67.03 -80.55 -55.63
C GLN A 34 67.12 -80.57 -54.10
N ARG A 35 68.22 -81.07 -53.53
CA ARG A 35 68.45 -80.99 -52.08
C ARG A 35 68.68 -79.55 -51.63
N GLU A 36 69.53 -78.82 -52.34
CA GLU A 36 69.82 -77.41 -52.04
C GLU A 36 68.57 -76.53 -52.16
N THR A 37 67.74 -76.74 -53.19
CA THR A 37 66.45 -76.02 -53.34
C THR A 37 65.46 -76.38 -52.24
N ASN A 38 65.34 -77.66 -51.87
CA ASN A 38 64.46 -78.08 -50.78
C ASN A 38 64.90 -77.54 -49.42
N GLU A 39 66.20 -77.52 -49.12
CA GLU A 39 66.75 -76.89 -47.92
C GLU A 39 66.42 -75.38 -47.88
N HIS A 40 66.60 -74.69 -49.01
CA HIS A 40 66.24 -73.28 -49.11
C HIS A 40 64.74 -73.05 -48.91
N LEU A 41 63.87 -73.90 -49.48
CA LEU A 41 62.42 -73.83 -49.27
C LEU A 41 62.04 -74.01 -47.80
N VAL A 42 62.64 -74.97 -47.09
CA VAL A 42 62.40 -75.17 -45.65
C VAL A 42 62.80 -73.92 -44.86
N ILE A 43 63.95 -73.32 -45.17
CA ILE A 43 64.40 -72.07 -44.53
C ILE A 43 63.41 -70.93 -44.78
N VAL A 44 62.94 -70.78 -46.02
CA VAL A 44 61.97 -69.74 -46.40
C VAL A 44 60.64 -69.95 -45.69
N VAL A 45 60.11 -71.17 -45.66
CA VAL A 45 58.86 -71.50 -44.97
C VAL A 45 58.97 -71.20 -43.46
N ASN A 46 60.06 -71.62 -42.82
CA ASN A 46 60.30 -71.33 -41.39
C ASN A 46 60.35 -69.81 -41.12
N ARG A 47 60.97 -69.02 -42.01
CA ARG A 47 60.96 -67.56 -41.89
C ARG A 47 59.56 -66.98 -42.06
N LEU A 48 58.77 -67.54 -42.98
CA LEU A 48 57.40 -67.10 -43.24
C LEU A 48 56.51 -67.37 -42.02
N GLU A 49 56.61 -68.56 -41.41
CA GLU A 49 55.92 -68.89 -40.16
C GLU A 49 56.29 -67.93 -39.02
N GLN A 50 57.57 -67.59 -38.86
CA GLN A 50 58.02 -66.62 -37.87
C GLN A 50 57.47 -65.20 -38.11
N VAL A 51 57.31 -64.80 -39.38
CA VAL A 51 56.70 -63.51 -39.72
C VAL A 51 55.20 -63.54 -39.46
N CYS A 52 54.52 -64.62 -39.83
CA CYS A 52 53.09 -64.83 -39.54
C CYS A 52 52.80 -64.82 -38.03
N GLY A 53 53.62 -65.48 -37.22
CA GLY A 53 53.50 -65.45 -35.75
C GLY A 53 53.65 -64.03 -35.20
N ARG A 54 54.64 -63.28 -35.66
CA ARG A 54 54.83 -61.86 -35.26
C ARG A 54 53.66 -60.98 -35.69
N LEU A 55 53.09 -61.19 -36.87
CA LEU A 55 51.91 -60.46 -37.34
C LEU A 55 50.70 -60.75 -36.45
N LEU A 56 50.45 -62.02 -36.10
CA LEU A 56 49.36 -62.41 -35.20
C LEU A 56 49.50 -61.75 -33.82
N ASP A 57 50.72 -61.70 -33.26
CA ASP A 57 50.97 -61.01 -32.00
C ASP A 57 50.68 -59.50 -32.08
N ILE A 58 51.10 -58.85 -33.16
CA ILE A 58 50.84 -57.42 -33.39
C ILE A 58 49.33 -57.17 -33.49
N VAL A 59 48.61 -57.97 -34.28
CA VAL A 59 47.15 -57.83 -34.43
C VAL A 59 46.44 -58.06 -33.10
N SER A 60 46.83 -59.09 -32.34
CA SER A 60 46.26 -59.39 -31.02
C SER A 60 46.46 -58.23 -30.04
N ARG A 61 47.68 -57.67 -29.97
CA ARG A 61 47.97 -56.49 -29.12
C ARG A 61 47.17 -55.27 -29.56
N GLN A 62 47.05 -55.04 -30.87
CA GLN A 62 46.31 -53.91 -31.40
C GLN A 62 44.81 -54.06 -31.10
N GLN A 63 44.24 -55.25 -31.25
CA GLN A 63 42.85 -55.54 -30.93
C GLN A 63 42.56 -55.32 -29.44
N ASN A 64 43.44 -55.77 -28.55
CA ASN A 64 43.30 -55.53 -27.11
C ASN A 64 43.41 -54.04 -26.75
N SER A 65 44.33 -53.30 -27.39
CA SER A 65 44.45 -51.85 -27.21
C SER A 65 43.18 -51.11 -27.63
N HIS A 66 42.62 -51.46 -28.80
CA HIS A 66 41.36 -50.89 -29.29
C HIS A 66 40.19 -51.23 -28.37
N ARG A 67 40.10 -52.48 -27.90
CA ARG A 67 39.07 -52.92 -26.96
C ARG A 67 39.12 -52.11 -25.66
N ASN A 68 40.32 -51.90 -25.10
CA ASN A 68 40.50 -51.11 -23.88
C ASN A 68 40.12 -49.64 -24.09
N ARG A 69 40.52 -49.04 -25.22
CA ARG A 69 40.12 -47.67 -25.57
C ARG A 69 38.61 -47.54 -25.72
N TYR A 70 37.95 -48.52 -26.33
CA TYR A 70 36.50 -48.53 -26.46
C TYR A 70 35.81 -48.57 -25.09
N PHE A 71 36.29 -49.40 -24.16
CA PHE A 71 35.75 -49.42 -22.80
C PHE A 71 35.93 -48.08 -22.08
N GLN A 72 37.13 -47.50 -22.12
CA GLN A 72 37.38 -46.18 -21.53
C GLN A 72 36.48 -45.08 -22.13
N LEU A 73 36.27 -45.12 -23.45
CA LEU A 73 35.39 -44.16 -24.13
C LEU A 73 33.93 -44.36 -23.71
N ARG A 74 33.48 -45.61 -23.61
CA ARG A 74 32.13 -45.95 -23.14
C ARG A 74 31.89 -45.44 -21.72
N ASP A 75 32.83 -45.67 -20.80
CA ASP A 75 32.71 -45.23 -19.41
C ASP A 75 32.67 -43.70 -19.33
N ARG A 76 33.51 -43.02 -20.13
CA ARG A 76 33.53 -41.55 -20.18
C ARG A 76 32.26 -40.96 -20.79
N ILE A 77 31.67 -41.60 -21.80
CA ILE A 77 30.36 -41.22 -22.35
C ILE A 77 29.28 -41.34 -21.27
N TRP A 78 29.30 -42.44 -20.52
CA TRP A 78 28.36 -42.67 -19.42
C TRP A 78 28.47 -41.59 -18.34
N GLU A 79 29.69 -41.28 -17.87
CA GLU A 79 29.92 -40.22 -16.89
C GLU A 79 29.42 -38.85 -17.35
N VAL A 80 29.61 -38.52 -18.64
CA VAL A 80 29.13 -37.25 -19.20
C VAL A 80 27.60 -37.23 -19.27
N GLN A 81 26.97 -38.33 -19.67
CA GLN A 81 25.51 -38.43 -19.69
C GLN A 81 24.91 -38.27 -18.30
N GLU A 82 25.52 -38.90 -17.30
CA GLU A 82 25.06 -38.82 -15.91
C GLU A 82 25.21 -37.40 -15.34
N LYS A 83 26.33 -36.72 -15.64
CA LYS A 83 26.51 -35.30 -15.30
C LYS A 83 25.48 -34.40 -15.97
N LEU A 84 25.25 -34.57 -17.28
CA LEU A 84 24.24 -33.81 -18.02
C LEU A 84 22.84 -34.03 -17.43
N HIS A 85 22.50 -35.27 -17.06
CA HIS A 85 21.22 -35.56 -16.42
C HIS A 85 21.09 -34.89 -15.05
N SER A 86 22.10 -35.02 -14.18
CA SER A 86 22.15 -34.33 -12.88
C SER A 86 21.99 -32.82 -13.03
N ASP A 87 22.69 -32.22 -14.00
CA ASP A 87 22.64 -30.77 -14.20
C ASP A 87 21.29 -30.32 -14.79
N SER A 88 20.68 -31.12 -15.66
CA SER A 88 19.30 -30.89 -16.13
C SER A 88 18.31 -30.89 -14.96
N VAL A 89 18.40 -31.87 -14.06
CA VAL A 89 17.52 -31.94 -12.88
C VAL A 89 17.71 -30.72 -11.98
N LYS A 90 18.96 -30.28 -11.76
CA LYS A 90 19.24 -29.05 -11.00
C LYS A 90 18.71 -27.79 -11.70
N GLN A 91 18.75 -27.72 -13.02
CA GLN A 91 18.17 -26.59 -13.75
C GLN A 91 16.64 -26.57 -13.61
N ASP A 92 15.99 -27.72 -13.65
CA ASP A 92 14.55 -27.82 -13.46
C ASP A 92 14.13 -27.39 -12.05
N THR A 93 14.88 -27.79 -11.00
CA THR A 93 14.59 -27.34 -9.63
C THR A 93 14.77 -25.83 -9.47
N ILE A 94 15.83 -25.24 -10.05
CA ILE A 94 16.04 -23.79 -10.05
C ILE A 94 14.88 -23.08 -10.77
N ARG A 95 14.43 -23.62 -11.91
CA ARG A 95 13.32 -23.07 -12.69
C ARG A 95 12.01 -23.10 -11.90
N GLU A 96 11.75 -24.18 -11.17
CA GLU A 96 10.58 -24.29 -10.31
C GLU A 96 10.61 -23.25 -9.18
N GLU A 97 11.75 -23.10 -8.50
CA GLU A 97 11.92 -22.11 -7.43
C GLU A 97 11.79 -20.66 -7.94
N LEU A 98 12.35 -20.34 -9.11
CA LEU A 98 12.14 -19.05 -9.76
C LEU A 98 10.67 -18.81 -10.11
N GLY A 99 9.94 -19.86 -10.50
CA GLY A 99 8.49 -19.81 -10.71
C GLY A 99 7.73 -19.44 -9.43
N LYS A 100 8.03 -20.11 -8.31
CA LYS A 100 7.44 -19.83 -6.99
C LYS A 100 7.75 -18.41 -6.53
N GLN A 101 8.99 -17.97 -6.67
CA GLN A 101 9.40 -16.60 -6.33
C GLN A 101 8.69 -15.56 -7.22
N GLY A 102 8.57 -15.83 -8.51
CA GLY A 102 7.82 -14.98 -9.45
C GLY A 102 6.36 -14.82 -9.04
N GLU A 103 5.70 -15.91 -8.63
CA GLU A 103 4.33 -15.88 -8.13
C GLU A 103 4.22 -15.08 -6.81
N ALA A 104 5.15 -15.27 -5.88
CA ALA A 104 5.18 -14.52 -4.63
C ALA A 104 5.34 -13.00 -4.88
N VAL A 105 6.25 -12.61 -5.78
CA VAL A 105 6.44 -11.21 -6.18
C VAL A 105 5.18 -10.64 -6.83
N PHE A 106 4.52 -11.41 -7.70
CA PHE A 106 3.26 -11.00 -8.33
C PHE A 106 2.15 -10.77 -7.29
N ARG A 107 1.99 -11.70 -6.33
CA ARG A 107 1.03 -11.56 -5.22
C ARG A 107 1.33 -10.32 -4.37
N LEU A 108 2.60 -10.09 -4.03
CA LEU A 108 3.02 -8.90 -3.28
C LEU A 108 2.73 -7.60 -4.05
N ARG A 109 3.02 -7.54 -5.35
CA ARG A 109 2.71 -6.37 -6.19
C ARG A 109 1.21 -6.09 -6.23
N LYS A 110 0.39 -7.12 -6.41
CA LYS A 110 -1.07 -7.00 -6.40
C LYS A 110 -1.59 -6.49 -5.04
N SER A 111 -1.07 -7.06 -3.95
CA SER A 111 -1.41 -6.61 -2.59
C SER A 111 -1.04 -5.15 -2.35
N LEU A 112 0.17 -4.74 -2.76
CA LEU A 112 0.65 -3.36 -2.63
C LEU A 112 -0.23 -2.38 -3.45
N GLN A 113 -0.61 -2.77 -4.67
CA GLN A 113 -1.50 -1.98 -5.51
C GLN A 113 -2.89 -1.81 -4.85
N ASN A 114 -3.48 -2.88 -4.34
CA ASN A 114 -4.75 -2.82 -3.62
C ASN A 114 -4.67 -1.91 -2.39
N HIS A 115 -3.58 -2.05 -1.61
CA HIS A 115 -3.36 -1.19 -0.44
C HIS A 115 -3.22 0.29 -0.83
N ARG A 116 -2.48 0.61 -1.90
CA ARG A 116 -2.37 1.99 -2.42
C ARG A 116 -3.72 2.57 -2.83
N MET A 117 -4.57 1.77 -3.49
CA MET A 117 -5.92 2.21 -3.87
C MET A 117 -6.80 2.46 -2.64
N SER A 118 -6.74 1.57 -1.65
CA SER A 118 -7.46 1.74 -0.38
C SER A 118 -7.01 3.00 0.37
N MET A 119 -5.70 3.26 0.45
CA MET A 119 -5.17 4.48 1.07
C MET A 119 -5.62 5.75 0.33
N ARG A 120 -5.61 5.74 -1.01
CA ARG A 120 -6.13 6.87 -1.79
C ARG A 120 -7.60 7.13 -1.51
N GLN A 121 -8.42 6.07 -1.45
CA GLN A 121 -9.84 6.20 -1.15
C GLN A 121 -10.07 6.73 0.26
N PHE A 122 -9.30 6.25 1.25
CA PHE A 122 -9.33 6.78 2.60
C PHE A 122 -9.00 8.28 2.64
N THR A 123 -7.94 8.71 1.94
CA THR A 123 -7.57 10.13 1.86
C THR A 123 -8.66 10.98 1.20
N VAL A 124 -9.26 10.50 0.10
CA VAL A 124 -10.37 11.20 -0.57
C VAL A 124 -11.55 11.36 0.39
N ASN A 125 -11.96 10.30 1.07
CA ASN A 125 -13.05 10.36 2.03
C ASN A 125 -12.75 11.35 3.17
N GLN A 126 -11.52 11.42 3.66
CA GLN A 126 -11.14 12.41 4.68
C GLN A 126 -11.25 13.87 4.18
N PHE A 127 -10.90 14.12 2.91
CA PHE A 127 -11.09 15.45 2.32
C PHE A 127 -12.58 15.78 2.17
N ASP A 128 -13.40 14.82 1.75
CA ASP A 128 -14.85 15.00 1.66
C ASP A 128 -15.46 15.30 3.04
N ASP A 129 -15.06 14.55 4.09
CA ASP A 129 -15.49 14.79 5.46
C ASP A 129 -15.08 16.19 5.96
N MET A 130 -13.86 16.64 5.63
CA MET A 130 -13.43 18.02 5.95
C MET A 130 -14.27 19.07 5.24
N HIS A 131 -14.63 18.86 3.97
CA HIS A 131 -15.49 19.78 3.25
C HIS A 131 -16.88 19.89 3.91
N VAL A 132 -17.45 18.78 4.37
CA VAL A 132 -18.71 18.78 5.13
C VAL A 132 -18.57 19.58 6.43
N ILE A 133 -17.46 19.43 7.17
CA ILE A 133 -17.22 20.18 8.40
C ILE A 133 -17.10 21.69 8.12
N LEU A 134 -16.38 22.07 7.06
CA LEU A 134 -16.25 23.48 6.66
C LEU A 134 -17.61 24.08 6.29
N ASP A 135 -18.42 23.38 5.49
CA ASP A 135 -19.78 23.81 5.15
C ASP A 135 -20.66 23.94 6.41
N MET A 136 -20.49 23.08 7.41
CA MET A 136 -21.19 23.18 8.69
C MET A 136 -20.73 24.41 9.49
N LEU A 137 -19.43 24.71 9.52
CA LEU A 137 -18.90 25.90 10.18
C LEU A 137 -19.42 27.18 9.54
N ASP A 138 -19.46 27.26 8.21
CA ASP A 138 -20.01 28.40 7.48
C ASP A 138 -21.49 28.63 7.80
N ARG A 139 -22.27 27.56 7.93
CA ARG A 139 -23.68 27.64 8.35
C ARG A 139 -23.83 28.14 9.79
N ILE A 140 -23.02 27.61 10.71
CA ILE A 140 -23.00 28.06 12.11
C ILE A 140 -22.62 29.54 12.19
N GLU A 141 -21.62 29.97 11.42
CA GLU A 141 -21.20 31.37 11.36
C GLU A 141 -22.33 32.27 10.83
N SER A 142 -22.99 31.86 9.74
CA SER A 142 -24.14 32.58 9.19
C SER A 142 -25.30 32.68 10.20
N ASP A 143 -25.60 31.59 10.91
CA ASP A 143 -26.68 31.58 11.90
C ASP A 143 -26.32 32.40 13.14
N ASN A 144 -25.06 32.35 13.60
CA ASN A 144 -24.57 33.21 14.67
C ASN A 144 -24.68 34.69 14.29
N ALA A 145 -24.29 35.07 13.07
CA ALA A 145 -24.42 36.44 12.58
C ALA A 145 -25.89 36.91 12.58
N LYS A 146 -26.83 36.04 12.19
CA LYS A 146 -28.29 36.35 12.26
C LYS A 146 -28.77 36.52 13.71
N VAL A 147 -28.30 35.68 14.63
CA VAL A 147 -28.67 35.77 16.05
C VAL A 147 -28.13 37.06 16.67
N ILE A 148 -26.87 37.40 16.41
CA ILE A 148 -26.26 38.66 16.86
C ILE A 148 -27.06 39.85 16.32
N GLY A 149 -27.35 39.88 15.02
CA GLY A 149 -28.15 40.98 14.43
C GLY A 149 -29.57 41.09 15.01
N LYS A 150 -30.19 39.98 15.42
CA LYS A 150 -31.49 40.00 16.13
C LYS A 150 -31.36 40.55 17.54
N LEU A 151 -30.31 40.18 18.28
CA LEU A 151 -30.06 40.68 19.63
C LEU A 151 -29.77 42.18 19.62
N GLU A 152 -28.93 42.65 18.69
CA GLU A 152 -28.64 44.08 18.52
C GLU A 152 -29.92 44.86 18.17
N ALA A 153 -30.75 44.34 17.26
CA ALA A 153 -32.04 44.97 16.94
C ALA A 153 -32.98 45.04 18.15
N GLN A 154 -33.01 43.99 18.97
CA GLN A 154 -33.81 43.94 20.18
C GLN A 154 -33.30 44.91 21.26
N GLU A 155 -31.99 45.04 21.42
CA GLU A 155 -31.36 46.01 22.33
C GLU A 155 -31.68 47.46 21.91
N ILE A 156 -31.57 47.76 20.61
CA ILE A 156 -31.99 49.06 20.06
C ILE A 156 -33.47 49.33 20.34
N GLN A 157 -34.34 48.34 20.15
CA GLN A 157 -35.76 48.49 20.42
C GLN A 157 -36.03 48.74 21.91
N GLN A 158 -35.39 48.00 22.81
CA GLN A 158 -35.52 48.21 24.26
C GLN A 158 -35.05 49.60 24.70
N LEU A 159 -33.95 50.10 24.14
CA LEU A 159 -33.47 51.46 24.39
C LEU A 159 -34.49 52.51 23.94
N GLN A 160 -35.10 52.33 22.76
CA GLN A 160 -36.15 53.23 22.26
C GLN A 160 -37.42 53.20 23.13
N GLU A 161 -37.82 52.01 23.58
CA GLU A 161 -38.95 51.86 24.50
C GLU A 161 -38.67 52.54 25.85
N ALA A 162 -37.47 52.36 26.40
CA ALA A 162 -37.04 53.03 27.63
C ALA A 162 -37.04 54.55 27.49
N GLU A 163 -36.50 55.10 26.39
CA GLU A 163 -36.51 56.55 26.12
C GLU A 163 -37.95 57.09 25.98
N SER A 164 -38.84 56.33 25.36
CA SER A 164 -40.26 56.67 25.25
C SER A 164 -40.98 56.71 26.61
N VAL A 165 -40.69 55.74 27.47
CA VAL A 165 -41.19 55.69 28.84
C VAL A 165 -40.66 56.87 29.65
N GLU A 166 -39.37 57.18 29.55
CA GLU A 166 -38.74 58.32 30.22
C GLU A 166 -39.41 59.64 29.81
N LYS A 167 -39.58 59.88 28.50
CA LYS A 167 -40.32 61.06 27.98
C LYS A 167 -41.76 61.12 28.49
N SER A 168 -42.42 59.97 28.66
CA SER A 168 -43.79 59.91 29.17
C SER A 168 -43.86 60.24 30.66
N ILE A 169 -42.90 59.75 31.46
CA ILE A 169 -42.75 60.11 32.88
C ILE A 169 -42.49 61.61 33.02
N GLU A 170 -41.60 62.19 32.21
CA GLU A 170 -41.34 63.63 32.21
C GLU A 170 -42.60 64.46 31.94
N LYS A 171 -43.43 64.04 30.97
CA LYS A 171 -44.72 64.69 30.68
C LYS A 171 -45.68 64.61 31.87
N ILE A 172 -45.79 63.45 32.52
CA ILE A 172 -46.65 63.27 33.71
C ILE A 172 -46.14 64.15 34.87
N LEU A 173 -44.84 64.17 35.12
CA LEU A 173 -44.24 65.02 36.16
C LEU A 173 -44.49 66.50 35.88
N HIS A 174 -44.38 66.93 34.63
CA HIS A 174 -44.70 68.31 34.23
C HIS A 174 -46.20 68.61 34.44
N ALA A 175 -47.09 67.70 34.07
CA ALA A 175 -48.53 67.83 34.31
C ALA A 175 -48.86 67.92 35.81
N LYS A 176 -48.27 67.08 36.67
CA LYS A 176 -48.43 67.16 38.14
C LYS A 176 -47.95 68.50 38.69
N LYS A 177 -46.78 68.99 38.27
CA LYS A 177 -46.30 70.34 38.63
C LYS A 177 -47.25 71.46 38.17
N SER A 178 -47.97 71.26 37.06
CA SER A 178 -48.92 72.24 36.54
C SER A 178 -50.20 72.36 37.39
N ILE A 179 -50.68 71.25 37.99
CA ILE A 179 -51.82 71.25 38.91
C ILE A 179 -51.51 72.12 40.13
N GLY A 180 -50.31 71.97 40.70
CA GLY A 180 -49.85 72.82 41.80
C GLY A 180 -49.82 74.30 41.45
N ARG A 181 -49.30 74.65 40.25
CA ARG A 181 -49.31 76.04 39.74
C ARG A 181 -50.70 76.57 39.40
N LEU A 182 -51.63 75.70 39.04
CA LEU A 182 -53.00 76.11 38.73
C LEU A 182 -53.76 76.43 40.02
N LEU A 183 -53.64 75.57 41.03
CA LEU A 183 -54.21 75.79 42.36
C LEU A 183 -53.71 77.10 43.00
N SER A 184 -52.43 77.44 42.86
CA SER A 184 -51.87 78.67 43.46
C SER A 184 -52.30 79.97 42.80
N LYS A 185 -52.82 79.91 41.58
CA LYS A 185 -53.37 81.09 40.87
C LYS A 185 -54.84 81.36 41.17
N LEU A 186 -55.52 80.43 41.82
CA LEU A 186 -56.94 80.58 42.13
C LEU A 186 -57.11 81.43 43.39
N PRO A 187 -58.14 82.29 43.44
CA PRO A 187 -58.41 83.08 44.63
C PRO A 187 -58.85 82.17 45.80
N PRO A 188 -58.52 82.54 47.05
CA PRO A 188 -59.06 81.86 48.22
C PRO A 188 -60.59 81.95 48.19
N THR A 189 -61.28 80.85 48.51
CA THR A 189 -62.73 80.56 48.36
C THR A 189 -63.24 80.15 46.97
N TYR A 190 -62.35 79.81 46.04
CA TYR A 190 -62.77 79.28 44.73
C TYR A 190 -63.50 77.92 44.89
N PRO A 191 -64.66 77.72 44.24
CA PRO A 191 -65.44 76.49 44.37
C PRO A 191 -64.73 75.30 43.74
N ILE A 192 -64.62 74.21 44.50
CA ILE A 192 -64.06 72.92 44.05
C ILE A 192 -64.94 71.86 44.65
N GLN A 193 -65.53 70.99 43.83
CA GLN A 193 -66.46 69.97 44.30
C GLN A 193 -65.75 68.72 44.82
N GLN A 194 -64.67 68.30 44.16
CA GLN A 194 -63.95 67.08 44.54
C GLN A 194 -62.48 67.17 44.20
N ILE A 195 -61.65 66.55 45.03
CA ILE A 195 -60.24 66.31 44.76
C ILE A 195 -59.97 64.81 44.78
N VAL A 196 -59.06 64.37 43.91
CA VAL A 196 -58.60 62.99 43.87
C VAL A 196 -57.18 62.93 44.38
N VAL A 197 -56.95 62.13 45.42
CA VAL A 197 -55.66 61.98 46.10
C VAL A 197 -55.32 60.50 46.18
N GLU A 198 -54.22 60.09 45.55
CA GLU A 198 -53.78 58.69 45.49
C GLU A 198 -54.91 57.74 45.06
N GLY A 199 -55.71 58.16 44.07
CA GLY A 199 -56.87 57.42 43.54
C GLY A 199 -58.14 57.44 44.41
N SER A 200 -58.12 58.08 45.57
CA SER A 200 -59.30 58.23 46.44
C SER A 200 -59.97 59.58 46.20
N VAL A 201 -61.30 59.56 46.02
CA VAL A 201 -62.11 60.76 45.78
C VAL A 201 -62.53 61.36 47.12
N ILE A 202 -62.18 62.62 47.34
CA ILE A 202 -62.53 63.37 48.54
C ILE A 202 -63.43 64.54 48.14
N PRO A 203 -64.69 64.59 48.61
CA PRO A 203 -65.56 65.74 48.37
C PRO A 203 -65.06 66.95 49.15
N VAL A 204 -64.96 68.08 48.47
CA VAL A 204 -64.60 69.38 49.04
C VAL A 204 -65.60 70.43 48.53
N ILE A 205 -65.58 71.61 49.15
CA ILE A 205 -66.52 72.70 48.86
C ILE A 205 -65.78 73.82 48.15
N ASN A 206 -64.70 74.33 48.76
CA ASN A 206 -63.92 75.44 48.24
C ASN A 206 -62.42 75.28 48.57
N LEU A 207 -61.56 75.84 47.73
CA LEU A 207 -60.13 76.03 48.02
C LEU A 207 -59.94 77.13 49.06
N LEU A 208 -59.19 76.88 50.13
CA LEU A 208 -58.89 77.88 51.16
C LEU A 208 -57.60 78.62 50.85
N ASN A 209 -56.51 77.88 50.69
CA ASN A 209 -55.19 78.44 50.46
C ASN A 209 -54.25 77.37 49.90
N VAL A 210 -53.19 77.82 49.22
CA VAL A 210 -52.11 76.97 48.71
C VAL A 210 -50.80 77.51 49.24
N ASP A 211 -50.12 76.74 50.08
CA ASP A 211 -48.77 77.06 50.55
C ASP A 211 -47.75 76.36 49.63
N GLU A 212 -47.34 77.05 48.57
CA GLU A 212 -46.35 76.54 47.62
C GLU A 212 -44.98 76.25 48.27
N LYS A 213 -44.62 76.95 49.37
CA LYS A 213 -43.33 76.77 50.03
C LYS A 213 -43.28 75.49 50.86
N LYS A 214 -44.42 75.12 51.49
CA LYS A 214 -44.55 73.88 52.24
C LYS A 214 -45.08 72.72 51.41
N GLY A 215 -45.60 72.98 50.20
CA GLY A 215 -46.10 71.97 49.28
C GLY A 215 -47.49 71.44 49.62
N PHE A 216 -48.32 72.22 50.33
CA PHE A 216 -49.66 71.79 50.76
C PHE A 216 -50.76 72.71 50.23
N ALA A 217 -51.88 72.12 49.83
CA ALA A 217 -53.13 72.81 49.53
C ALA A 217 -54.18 72.50 50.60
N PHE A 218 -54.94 73.52 50.99
CA PHE A 218 -55.96 73.46 52.03
C PHE A 218 -57.33 73.65 51.38
N PHE A 219 -58.24 72.72 51.65
CA PHE A 219 -59.60 72.73 51.13
C PHE A 219 -60.60 72.69 52.28
N THR A 220 -61.78 73.25 52.07
CA THR A 220 -62.92 73.10 53.00
C THR A 220 -63.74 71.90 52.58
N ALA A 221 -64.15 71.06 53.52
CA ALA A 221 -65.12 69.99 53.34
C ALA A 221 -66.21 70.08 54.42
N ASP A 222 -67.30 69.32 54.26
CA ASP A 222 -68.41 69.29 55.23
C ASP A 222 -67.95 68.90 56.65
N THR A 223 -66.86 68.12 56.74
CA THR A 223 -66.30 67.62 58.00
C THR A 223 -65.15 68.46 58.55
N GLY A 224 -64.75 69.55 57.89
CA GLY A 224 -63.65 70.43 58.33
C GLY A 224 -62.66 70.80 57.22
N VAL A 225 -61.42 71.14 57.60
CA VAL A 225 -60.36 71.51 56.64
C VAL A 225 -59.56 70.26 56.24
N VAL A 226 -59.49 70.01 54.94
CA VAL A 226 -58.69 68.92 54.36
C VAL A 226 -57.36 69.50 53.87
N THR A 227 -56.26 68.98 54.40
CA THR A 227 -54.90 69.34 53.97
C THR A 227 -54.34 68.23 53.11
N VAL A 228 -53.90 68.57 51.90
CA VAL A 228 -53.35 67.61 50.94
C VAL A 228 -52.02 68.12 50.44
N ALA A 229 -51.04 67.21 50.37
CA ALA A 229 -49.77 67.51 49.74
C ALA A 229 -49.96 67.62 48.22
N ILE A 230 -49.46 68.68 47.60
CA ILE A 230 -49.72 69.02 46.19
C ILE A 230 -49.20 67.91 45.25
N ASP A 231 -48.15 67.21 45.64
CA ASP A 231 -47.54 66.08 44.92
C ASP A 231 -48.40 64.80 44.90
N LYS A 232 -49.28 64.64 45.90
CA LYS A 232 -50.24 63.52 46.03
C LYS A 232 -51.59 63.78 45.35
N LEU A 233 -51.79 64.98 44.82
CA LEU A 233 -53.04 65.37 44.17
C LEU A 233 -53.02 64.93 42.71
N ASP A 234 -53.95 64.05 42.34
CA ASP A 234 -53.98 63.42 41.02
C ASP A 234 -54.94 64.14 40.06
N ALA A 235 -56.08 64.63 40.55
CA ALA A 235 -57.05 65.39 39.77
C ALA A 235 -57.92 66.31 40.64
N ILE A 236 -58.52 67.31 40.02
CA ILE A 236 -59.49 68.23 40.62
C ILE A 236 -60.73 68.23 39.74
N GLN A 237 -61.90 68.12 40.35
CA GLN A 237 -63.19 68.21 39.68
C GLN A 237 -63.95 69.45 40.19
N TRP A 238 -64.37 70.29 39.25
CA TRP A 238 -65.03 71.57 39.49
C TRP A 238 -66.53 71.45 39.65
#